data_AF-A0A521I8Z8-F1
#
_entry.id   AF-A0A521I8Z8-F1
#
_cell.length_a   1.000
_cell.length_b   1.000
_cell.length_c   1.000
_cell.angle_alpha   90.00
_cell.angle_beta   90.00
_cell.angle_gamma   90.00
#
_symmetry.space_group_name_H-M   'P 1'
#
loop_
_entity.id
_entity.type
_entity.pdbx_description
1 polymer ?
#
loop_
_entity_poly.entity_id
_entity_poly.type
_entity_poly.pdbx_seq_one_letter_code
_entity_poly.pdbx_strand_id
1 'polypeptide(L)'
;MSARQITKRQLTQATNAHYNSAHISKYTSLIFLVTAKGGTFVKRWLVRGAICTFALFCAFLLISNAAYAEPPIGSARLSKERGREFQNDAPRLQSSSPGYTLLYSFSSDPQDNTYVASFTPDVQAIYAWATIVEENGAAQKQFTVETQFISPDGTPVDSEWYENDTGTVTTYPADADTFGDDNVARKFIQVAGTPNAQLTGQWTVNFRVGGKLIATGNFTLEDAIDISQDDSAANAQQALEDAGYQVLEFNQLEGKNGNVFAFVIMSPINRDLYSAETTQQIVDGLAALRQTFPDSGTLYTFLRYDPRYEVAYWADALDVDDYLKSNDFGAFSKVISVDVYDNQEGKYLGKNAKDFIDKNFGAGTYQNPPAPPLSKSTNRIGSLRVTVSPSTLPADGTSKAIVTATVYDKKNQPVPDAEVQFEVAGSADGTVRPRVTSTDENGQADAVFTAGKTNGSVTITASSGGATGSGVVTVGQGSADPAADGVIGQLSAHGYNATKAGFIDDAKTQAAVLIDLGSSYDINAVSAPIIYGMTALRMNYPDAKTLVVIIPYQNNLLMFPATTAEYDSLSGAISKATSDTEKQAAFQSFLKTVFGKAAYVDRNGNTISTFKDFVNKNFLGG
;
A
#
# COMPACT_ATOMS: atom_id res chain seq x y z
N MET A 1 28.82 -44.85 42.41
CA MET A 1 29.00 -43.37 42.47
C MET A 1 27.69 -42.72 42.04
N SER A 2 27.25 -41.70 42.77
CA SER A 2 25.90 -41.14 42.75
C SER A 2 25.58 -40.27 41.53
N ALA A 3 24.28 -40.09 41.30
CA ALA A 3 23.66 -39.22 40.31
C ALA A 3 24.01 -37.72 40.44
N ARG A 4 24.11 -37.02 39.30
CA ARG A 4 23.56 -35.65 39.10
C ARG A 4 23.54 -35.24 37.61
N GLN A 5 22.33 -34.89 37.16
CA GLN A 5 21.92 -33.89 36.15
C GLN A 5 22.85 -33.53 34.98
N ILE A 6 22.37 -33.71 33.73
CA ILE A 6 22.53 -32.75 32.62
C ILE A 6 21.25 -32.68 31.76
N THR A 7 20.95 -31.45 31.34
CA THR A 7 19.70 -30.81 30.89
C THR A 7 19.37 -31.02 29.39
N LYS A 8 18.09 -30.77 29.04
CA LYS A 8 17.40 -30.87 27.73
C LYS A 8 18.00 -30.09 26.53
N ARG A 9 19.24 -29.59 26.59
CA ARG A 9 19.83 -28.66 25.60
C ARG A 9 20.72 -29.31 24.54
N GLN A 10 20.79 -30.64 24.45
CA GLN A 10 21.62 -31.35 23.46
C GLN A 10 20.87 -32.23 22.45
N LEU A 11 19.54 -32.27 22.46
CA LEU A 11 18.76 -33.00 21.44
C LEU A 11 18.28 -32.13 20.25
N THR A 12 18.49 -30.81 20.28
CA THR A 12 17.95 -29.87 19.28
C THR A 12 19.01 -29.36 18.29
N GLN A 13 20.02 -30.17 17.97
CA GLN A 13 21.06 -29.79 17.00
C GLN A 13 21.34 -30.85 15.92
N ALA A 14 20.43 -31.80 15.69
CA ALA A 14 20.63 -32.88 14.71
C ALA A 14 19.46 -33.11 13.74
N THR A 15 18.60 -32.12 13.50
CA THR A 15 17.53 -32.22 12.50
C THR A 15 17.40 -30.92 11.69
N ASN A 16 18.48 -30.53 11.01
CA ASN A 16 18.42 -29.69 9.80
C ASN A 16 19.79 -29.68 9.12
N ALA A 17 20.06 -30.72 8.32
CA ALA A 17 21.13 -30.72 7.33
C ALA A 17 20.69 -31.56 6.13
N HIS A 18 20.85 -30.98 4.95
CA HIS A 18 20.40 -31.38 3.62
C HIS A 18 20.34 -32.89 3.28
N TYR A 19 19.27 -33.24 2.55
CA TYR A 19 19.23 -34.39 1.66
C TYR A 19 20.35 -34.28 0.61
N ASN A 20 21.33 -35.18 0.68
CA ASN A 20 22.16 -35.51 -0.46
C ASN A 20 22.25 -37.04 -0.57
N SER A 21 21.91 -37.56 -1.74
CA SER A 21 21.70 -38.97 -2.04
C SER A 21 23.01 -39.76 -2.09
N ALA A 22 23.54 -40.20 -0.94
CA ALA A 22 24.64 -41.18 -0.88
C ALA A 22 24.89 -41.82 0.50
N HIS A 23 23.90 -42.16 1.33
CA HIS A 23 24.17 -42.90 2.59
C HIS A 23 23.02 -43.83 3.06
N ILE A 24 22.55 -44.71 2.19
CA ILE A 24 21.71 -45.87 2.57
C ILE A 24 22.57 -47.13 2.49
N SER A 25 23.30 -47.46 3.56
CA SER A 25 23.93 -48.79 3.71
C SER A 25 24.39 -49.16 5.14
N LYS A 26 24.37 -48.25 6.13
CA LYS A 26 25.01 -48.52 7.44
C LYS A 26 24.13 -48.62 8.69
N TYR A 27 22.79 -48.58 8.58
CA TYR A 27 21.93 -48.63 9.78
C TYR A 27 21.08 -49.91 9.96
N THR A 28 21.28 -50.94 9.14
CA THR A 28 20.55 -52.22 9.25
C THR A 28 21.09 -53.19 10.32
N SER A 29 22.06 -52.80 11.17
CA SER A 29 22.72 -53.74 12.08
C SER A 29 22.60 -53.45 13.58
N LEU A 30 21.76 -52.51 14.03
CA LEU A 30 21.69 -52.12 15.46
C LEU A 30 20.31 -52.26 16.14
N ILE A 31 19.41 -53.08 15.60
CA ILE A 31 18.08 -53.35 16.21
C ILE A 31 17.91 -54.83 16.63
N PHE A 32 18.95 -55.66 16.54
CA PHE A 32 18.87 -57.08 16.89
C PHE A 32 19.37 -57.45 18.31
N LEU A 33 19.59 -56.50 19.22
CA LEU A 33 20.22 -56.82 20.50
C LEU A 33 19.63 -56.13 21.74
N VAL A 34 18.31 -56.06 21.91
CA VAL A 34 17.72 -55.88 23.25
C VAL A 34 16.37 -56.61 23.37
N THR A 35 16.39 -57.95 23.29
CA THR A 35 15.30 -58.81 23.77
C THR A 35 15.87 -59.85 24.72
N ALA A 36 16.22 -59.43 25.94
CA ALA A 36 16.39 -60.37 27.05
C ALA A 36 16.33 -59.61 28.38
N LYS A 37 15.12 -59.40 28.91
CA LYS A 37 14.73 -59.57 30.33
C LYS A 37 13.42 -58.84 30.64
N GLY A 38 12.37 -59.61 30.95
CA GLY A 38 11.29 -59.18 31.84
C GLY A 38 9.86 -59.25 31.29
N GLY A 39 9.10 -60.27 31.71
CA GLY A 39 7.74 -60.07 32.24
C GLY A 39 6.54 -60.25 31.29
N THR A 40 5.78 -61.32 31.53
CA THR A 40 4.55 -61.75 30.84
C THR A 40 3.30 -60.91 31.17
N PHE A 41 3.34 -59.58 31.01
CA PHE A 41 2.14 -58.72 31.12
C PHE A 41 1.84 -57.87 29.87
N VAL A 42 2.66 -57.97 28.81
CA VAL A 42 2.51 -57.18 27.56
C VAL A 42 2.04 -58.04 26.36
N LYS A 43 1.54 -59.27 26.60
CA LYS A 43 1.14 -60.18 25.51
C LYS A 43 -0.29 -59.98 24.94
N ARG A 44 -1.13 -59.10 25.52
CA ARG A 44 -2.48 -58.82 24.99
C ARG A 44 -2.65 -57.48 24.27
N TRP A 45 -1.69 -56.56 24.37
CA TRP A 45 -1.77 -55.23 23.73
C TRP A 45 -1.06 -55.15 22.36
N LEU A 46 -0.16 -56.09 22.04
CA LEU A 46 0.56 -56.10 20.75
C LEU A 46 -0.15 -56.86 19.61
N VAL A 47 -1.25 -57.57 19.89
CA VAL A 47 -1.98 -58.35 18.86
C VAL A 47 -3.09 -57.54 18.15
N ARG A 48 -3.47 -56.36 18.66
CA ARG A 48 -4.37 -55.42 17.93
C ARG A 48 -3.63 -54.31 17.17
N GLY A 49 -2.37 -54.03 17.50
CA GLY A 49 -1.54 -53.03 16.83
C GLY A 49 -0.93 -53.50 15.50
N ALA A 50 -0.75 -54.80 15.28
CA ALA A 50 -0.13 -55.33 14.05
C ALA A 50 -1.12 -55.60 12.90
N ILE A 51 -2.43 -55.56 13.14
CA ILE A 51 -3.46 -55.82 12.11
C ILE A 51 -3.87 -54.52 11.38
N CYS A 52 -3.78 -53.35 12.02
CA CYS A 52 -4.06 -52.07 11.34
C CYS A 52 -2.93 -51.61 10.41
N THR A 53 -1.68 -51.96 10.70
CA THR A 53 -0.53 -51.56 9.85
C THR A 53 -0.38 -52.40 8.58
N PHE A 54 -1.00 -53.59 8.52
CA PHE A 54 -1.00 -54.43 7.32
C PHE A 54 -2.18 -54.13 6.37
N ALA A 55 -3.30 -53.60 6.88
CA ALA A 55 -4.45 -53.21 6.05
C ALA A 55 -4.23 -51.87 5.31
N LEU A 56 -3.52 -50.91 5.93
CA LEU A 56 -3.19 -49.63 5.29
C LEU A 56 -2.07 -49.74 4.25
N PHE A 57 -1.18 -50.73 4.35
CA PHE A 57 -0.14 -50.97 3.34
C PHE A 57 -0.68 -51.70 2.09
N CYS A 58 -1.71 -52.56 2.23
CA CYS A 58 -2.36 -53.21 1.09
C CYS A 58 -3.31 -52.29 0.29
N ALA A 59 -3.89 -51.25 0.92
CA ALA A 59 -4.67 -50.24 0.20
C ALA A 59 -3.80 -49.30 -0.66
N PHE A 60 -2.53 -49.10 -0.29
CA PHE A 60 -1.57 -48.28 -1.03
C PHE A 60 -0.92 -49.01 -2.22
N LEU A 61 -0.94 -50.36 -2.23
CA LEU A 61 -0.38 -51.21 -3.28
C LEU A 61 -1.38 -51.66 -4.36
N LEU A 62 -2.67 -51.35 -4.21
CA LEU A 62 -3.71 -51.65 -5.20
C LEU A 62 -4.11 -50.45 -6.08
N ILE A 63 -3.55 -49.26 -5.86
CA ILE A 63 -3.76 -48.05 -6.71
C ILE A 63 -2.54 -47.76 -7.59
N SER A 64 -1.43 -48.48 -7.44
CA SER A 64 -0.16 -48.21 -8.13
C SER A 64 0.18 -49.18 -9.27
N ASN A 65 -0.77 -50.00 -9.75
CA ASN A 65 -0.57 -50.88 -10.91
C ASN A 65 -1.76 -50.87 -11.86
N ALA A 66 -1.90 -49.79 -12.63
CA ALA A 66 -2.57 -49.81 -13.92
C ALA A 66 -1.59 -49.21 -14.95
N ALA A 67 -0.96 -50.09 -15.72
CA ALA A 67 -0.16 -49.71 -16.88
C ALA A 67 -1.06 -49.01 -17.91
N TYR A 68 -0.82 -47.73 -18.15
CA TYR A 68 -1.19 -47.08 -19.41
C TYR A 68 0.09 -46.73 -20.14
N ALA A 69 0.26 -47.41 -21.28
CA ALA A 69 1.30 -47.20 -22.26
C ALA A 69 1.28 -45.75 -22.76
N GLU A 70 2.46 -45.18 -22.96
CA GLU A 70 2.67 -43.89 -23.62
C GLU A 70 2.01 -43.87 -25.01
N PRO A 71 1.14 -42.90 -25.31
CA PRO A 71 0.92 -42.48 -26.68
C PRO A 71 2.05 -41.51 -27.11
N PRO A 72 2.43 -41.54 -28.39
CA PRO A 72 3.54 -40.77 -28.92
C PRO A 72 3.32 -39.27 -28.75
N ILE A 73 4.42 -38.54 -28.63
CA ILE A 73 4.56 -37.08 -28.64
C ILE A 73 3.80 -36.52 -29.85
N GLY A 74 2.51 -36.27 -29.65
CA GLY A 74 1.66 -35.50 -30.52
C GLY A 74 1.60 -34.11 -29.92
N SER A 75 2.50 -33.25 -30.42
CA SER A 75 2.44 -31.80 -30.36
C SER A 75 1.15 -31.25 -29.72
N ALA A 76 1.17 -31.10 -28.39
CA ALA A 76 0.30 -30.11 -27.77
C ALA A 76 0.74 -28.78 -28.38
N ARG A 77 -0.15 -28.23 -29.21
CA ARG A 77 0.04 -26.96 -29.90
C ARG A 77 0.68 -25.98 -28.93
N LEU A 78 1.87 -25.51 -29.28
CA LEU A 78 2.25 -24.12 -29.02
C LEU A 78 1.04 -23.29 -29.43
N SER A 79 0.23 -22.86 -28.47
CA SER A 79 -0.59 -21.68 -28.68
C SER A 79 0.39 -20.52 -28.71
N LYS A 80 0.91 -20.23 -29.91
CA LYS A 80 1.21 -18.85 -30.24
C LYS A 80 -0.05 -18.04 -29.92
N GLU A 81 0.16 -16.92 -29.24
CA GLU A 81 -0.79 -15.81 -29.05
C GLU A 81 -1.79 -15.97 -27.89
N ARG A 82 -1.28 -15.76 -26.67
CA ARG A 82 -1.88 -14.75 -25.79
C ARG A 82 -0.77 -13.77 -25.43
N GLY A 83 -0.90 -12.51 -25.83
CA GLY A 83 -0.08 -11.46 -25.26
C GLY A 83 -0.22 -11.52 -23.75
N ARG A 84 0.90 -11.41 -23.02
CA ARG A 84 0.86 -11.19 -21.56
C ARG A 84 0.38 -9.77 -21.35
N GLU A 85 -0.94 -9.59 -21.38
CA GLU A 85 -1.60 -8.33 -21.04
C GLU A 85 -1.78 -8.32 -19.52
N PHE A 86 -1.00 -7.47 -18.84
CA PHE A 86 -1.07 -7.27 -17.39
C PHE A 86 -2.01 -6.11 -17.08
N GLN A 87 -2.78 -6.17 -15.99
CA GLN A 87 -3.63 -5.06 -15.55
C GLN A 87 -2.84 -4.01 -14.76
N ASN A 88 -3.26 -2.75 -14.78
CA ASN A 88 -2.58 -1.66 -14.10
C ASN A 88 -3.20 -1.33 -12.72
N ASP A 89 -2.90 -2.14 -11.71
CA ASP A 89 -3.37 -1.94 -10.32
C ASP A 89 -2.29 -1.41 -9.37
N ALA A 90 -1.12 -1.04 -9.92
CA ALA A 90 0.02 -0.61 -9.12
C ALA A 90 -0.17 0.80 -8.51
N PRO A 91 0.23 1.00 -7.25
CA PRO A 91 0.36 2.32 -6.63
C PRO A 91 1.01 3.40 -7.52
N ARG A 92 0.30 4.52 -7.70
CA ARG A 92 0.83 5.72 -8.38
C ARG A 92 1.72 6.56 -7.46
N LEU A 93 2.94 6.84 -7.94
CA LEU A 93 3.86 7.82 -7.34
C LEU A 93 4.52 8.67 -8.43
N GLN A 94 4.28 9.97 -8.40
CA GLN A 94 4.88 10.88 -9.37
C GLN A 94 6.41 10.85 -9.22
N SER A 95 7.12 10.59 -10.32
CA SER A 95 8.59 10.54 -10.32
C SER A 95 9.17 11.83 -10.89
N SER A 96 10.46 12.05 -10.62
CA SER A 96 11.19 13.30 -10.79
C SER A 96 11.42 13.79 -12.24
N SER A 97 10.62 13.36 -13.21
CA SER A 97 10.70 13.84 -14.59
C SER A 97 9.33 14.36 -15.03
N PRO A 98 9.21 15.61 -15.53
CA PRO A 98 7.95 16.16 -15.99
C PRO A 98 7.33 15.22 -17.04
N GLY A 99 6.17 14.64 -16.72
CA GLY A 99 5.45 13.73 -17.61
C GLY A 99 5.70 12.23 -17.40
N TYR A 100 6.42 11.77 -16.37
CA TYR A 100 6.56 10.33 -16.09
C TYR A 100 6.38 9.97 -14.61
N THR A 101 5.56 8.95 -14.34
CA THR A 101 5.23 8.47 -12.99
C THR A 101 5.75 7.04 -12.82
N LEU A 102 6.52 6.77 -11.76
CA LEU A 102 6.93 5.40 -11.42
C LEU A 102 5.80 4.76 -10.62
N LEU A 103 5.35 3.59 -11.05
CA LEU A 103 4.44 2.74 -10.29
C LEU A 103 5.23 1.56 -9.73
N TYR A 104 4.90 1.12 -8.53
CA TYR A 104 5.46 -0.11 -7.99
C TYR A 104 4.42 -0.94 -7.26
N SER A 105 4.63 -2.24 -7.18
CA SER A 105 3.88 -3.11 -6.29
C SER A 105 4.69 -4.29 -5.76
N PHE A 106 4.17 -4.96 -4.73
CA PHE A 106 4.73 -6.20 -4.20
C PHE A 106 3.72 -7.32 -4.37
N SER A 107 4.16 -8.48 -4.80
CA SER A 107 3.29 -9.64 -4.99
C SER A 107 4.04 -10.94 -4.73
N SER A 108 3.31 -11.98 -4.34
CA SER A 108 3.83 -13.35 -4.27
C SER A 108 3.72 -14.09 -5.61
N ASP A 109 2.98 -13.52 -6.56
CA ASP A 109 2.78 -14.04 -7.89
C ASP A 109 3.48 -13.11 -8.92
N PRO A 110 4.42 -13.61 -9.73
CA PRO A 110 5.10 -12.81 -10.75
C PRO A 110 4.22 -12.43 -11.95
N GLN A 111 2.95 -12.86 -11.99
CA GLN A 111 1.97 -12.51 -13.04
C GLN A 111 0.83 -11.62 -12.53
N ASP A 112 0.72 -11.42 -11.21
CA ASP A 112 -0.26 -10.55 -10.58
C ASP A 112 0.47 -9.37 -9.93
N ASN A 113 0.17 -8.15 -10.36
CA ASN A 113 0.80 -6.94 -9.83
C ASN A 113 -0.06 -6.23 -8.77
N THR A 114 -1.12 -6.88 -8.28
CA THR A 114 -1.90 -6.40 -7.15
C THR A 114 -0.98 -6.15 -5.96
N TYR A 115 -1.06 -4.96 -5.37
CA TYR A 115 -0.23 -4.61 -4.23
C TYR A 115 -0.60 -5.45 -2.99
N VAL A 116 0.35 -6.27 -2.56
CA VAL A 116 0.28 -7.05 -1.32
C VAL A 116 1.25 -6.47 -0.31
N ALA A 117 0.73 -6.08 0.83
CA ALA A 117 1.47 -5.31 1.81
C ALA A 117 2.05 -6.15 2.96
N SER A 118 1.56 -7.38 3.12
CA SER A 118 2.03 -8.34 4.11
C SER A 118 2.14 -9.72 3.50
N PHE A 119 3.23 -10.41 3.81
CA PHE A 119 3.52 -11.77 3.36
C PHE A 119 3.81 -12.66 4.56
N THR A 120 3.46 -13.92 4.42
CA THR A 120 3.83 -14.97 5.36
C THR A 120 5.20 -15.55 5.01
N PRO A 121 5.96 -16.14 5.95
CA PRO A 121 7.34 -16.56 5.70
C PRO A 121 7.44 -17.88 4.93
N ASP A 122 6.31 -18.53 4.68
CA ASP A 122 6.16 -19.70 3.81
C ASP A 122 5.90 -19.34 2.34
N VAL A 123 5.73 -18.04 2.01
CA VAL A 123 5.70 -17.59 0.62
C VAL A 123 7.00 -17.99 -0.08
N GLN A 124 6.92 -18.51 -1.30
CA GLN A 124 8.13 -18.96 -2.02
C GLN A 124 9.04 -17.79 -2.37
N ALA A 125 8.46 -16.70 -2.87
CA ALA A 125 9.17 -15.51 -3.28
C ALA A 125 8.28 -14.27 -3.14
N ILE A 126 8.91 -13.10 -3.03
CA ILE A 126 8.25 -11.80 -3.08
C ILE A 126 8.85 -11.01 -4.24
N TYR A 127 8.00 -10.61 -5.17
CA TYR A 127 8.32 -9.87 -6.38
C TYR A 127 8.03 -8.39 -6.17
N ALA A 128 9.04 -7.54 -6.37
CA ALA A 128 8.89 -6.10 -6.48
C ALA A 128 8.74 -5.74 -7.96
N TRP A 129 7.54 -5.31 -8.32
CA TRP A 129 7.18 -4.79 -9.63
C TRP A 129 7.52 -3.31 -9.72
N ALA A 130 8.05 -2.89 -10.86
CA ALA A 130 8.21 -1.49 -11.21
C ALA A 130 7.77 -1.24 -12.66
N THR A 131 6.94 -0.24 -12.87
CA THR A 131 6.52 0.23 -14.19
C THR A 131 6.58 1.75 -14.26
N ILE A 132 6.60 2.36 -15.44
CA ILE A 132 6.63 3.82 -15.59
C ILE A 132 5.58 4.25 -16.60
N VAL A 133 4.67 5.14 -16.20
CA VAL A 133 3.60 5.66 -17.05
C VAL A 133 3.87 7.05 -17.57
N GLU A 134 3.38 7.33 -18.77
CA GLU A 134 3.38 8.61 -19.46
C GLU A 134 2.22 9.46 -18.96
N GLU A 135 2.55 10.60 -18.37
CA GLU A 135 1.61 11.61 -17.92
C GLU A 135 1.61 12.79 -18.89
N ASN A 136 0.45 13.43 -19.05
CA ASN A 136 0.29 14.69 -19.79
C ASN A 136 0.80 14.65 -21.26
N GLY A 137 0.74 13.47 -21.90
CA GLY A 137 1.15 13.28 -23.30
C GLY A 137 2.66 13.19 -23.51
N ALA A 138 3.42 12.78 -22.48
CA ALA A 138 4.83 12.49 -22.61
C ALA A 138 5.10 11.42 -23.68
N ALA A 139 6.23 11.55 -24.39
CA ALA A 139 6.61 10.59 -25.42
C ALA A 139 7.07 9.27 -24.81
N GLN A 140 6.85 8.17 -25.52
CA GLN A 140 7.36 6.87 -25.08
C GLN A 140 8.89 6.89 -24.94
N LYS A 141 9.38 6.39 -23.80
CA LYS A 141 10.80 6.37 -23.47
C LYS A 141 11.18 5.10 -22.70
N GLN A 142 12.47 4.77 -22.68
CA GLN A 142 13.01 3.73 -21.82
C GLN A 142 13.75 4.33 -20.62
N PHE A 143 13.56 3.71 -19.47
CA PHE A 143 14.25 4.03 -18.23
C PHE A 143 14.86 2.76 -17.64
N THR A 144 15.98 2.90 -16.94
CA THR A 144 16.54 1.82 -16.13
C THR A 144 16.14 2.03 -14.68
N VAL A 145 15.39 1.06 -14.14
CA VAL A 145 14.96 0.99 -12.74
C VAL A 145 15.88 0.03 -11.99
N GLU A 146 16.49 0.54 -10.93
CA GLU A 146 17.25 -0.26 -9.97
C GLU A 146 16.37 -0.54 -8.75
N THR A 147 16.19 -1.82 -8.41
CA THR A 147 15.41 -2.26 -7.25
C THR A 147 16.33 -2.89 -6.21
N GLN A 148 16.23 -2.43 -4.95
CA GLN A 148 17.02 -2.92 -3.82
C GLN A 148 16.10 -3.25 -2.64
N PHE A 149 16.12 -4.51 -2.22
CA PHE A 149 15.48 -4.97 -0.98
C PHE A 149 16.41 -4.69 0.21
N ILE A 150 15.82 -4.30 1.33
CA ILE A 150 16.49 -4.03 2.59
C ILE A 150 15.68 -4.75 3.67
N SER A 151 16.33 -5.63 4.43
CA SER A 151 15.72 -6.38 5.52
C SER A 151 15.38 -5.49 6.72
N PRO A 152 14.56 -5.97 7.68
CA PRO A 152 14.14 -5.19 8.85
C PRO A 152 15.28 -4.69 9.74
N ASP A 153 16.45 -5.34 9.69
CA ASP A 153 17.66 -4.92 10.40
C ASP A 153 18.46 -3.83 9.64
N GLY A 154 17.97 -3.38 8.48
CA GLY A 154 18.60 -2.37 7.64
C GLY A 154 19.64 -2.91 6.67
N THR A 155 19.82 -4.23 6.57
CA THR A 155 20.82 -4.84 5.68
C THR A 155 20.27 -4.95 4.24
N PRO A 156 21.01 -4.51 3.21
CA PRO A 156 20.64 -4.79 1.82
C PRO A 156 20.63 -6.29 1.54
N VAL A 157 19.59 -6.77 0.85
CA VAL A 157 19.42 -8.20 0.53
C VAL A 157 19.58 -8.43 -0.97
N ASP A 158 20.37 -9.45 -1.31
CA ASP A 158 20.57 -9.89 -2.68
C ASP A 158 19.24 -10.36 -3.29
N SER A 159 19.03 -9.98 -4.54
CA SER A 159 17.76 -10.19 -5.27
C SER A 159 18.02 -10.48 -6.74
N GLU A 160 17.13 -11.24 -7.35
CA GLU A 160 17.26 -11.76 -8.71
C GLU A 160 16.24 -11.11 -9.64
N TRP A 161 16.59 -10.95 -10.92
CA TRP A 161 15.62 -10.55 -11.95
C TRP A 161 14.71 -11.72 -12.29
N TYR A 162 13.43 -11.44 -12.49
CA TYR A 162 12.48 -12.45 -12.96
C TYR A 162 12.64 -12.67 -14.47
N GLU A 163 12.78 -13.93 -14.90
CA GLU A 163 12.94 -14.33 -16.30
C GLU A 163 13.97 -13.48 -17.08
N ASN A 164 13.50 -12.66 -18.03
CA ASN A 164 14.32 -11.85 -18.93
C ASN A 164 14.32 -10.36 -18.55
N ASP A 165 13.73 -10.00 -17.41
CA ASP A 165 13.70 -8.62 -16.93
C ASP A 165 15.13 -8.14 -16.66
N THR A 166 15.43 -6.88 -16.99
CA THR A 166 16.79 -6.31 -16.83
C THR A 166 16.80 -4.97 -16.08
N GLY A 167 15.65 -4.58 -15.53
CA GLY A 167 15.43 -3.24 -14.99
C GLY A 167 15.11 -2.19 -16.07
N THR A 168 15.22 -2.52 -17.35
CA THR A 168 14.84 -1.61 -18.43
C THR A 168 13.33 -1.66 -18.62
N VAL A 169 12.67 -0.51 -18.49
CA VAL A 169 11.22 -0.34 -18.58
C VAL A 169 10.91 0.65 -19.70
N THR A 170 10.11 0.23 -20.67
CA THR A 170 9.52 1.08 -21.70
C THR A 170 8.22 1.67 -21.17
N THR A 171 8.02 2.98 -21.29
CA THR A 171 6.82 3.62 -20.77
C THR A 171 5.56 3.29 -21.57
N TYR A 172 4.41 3.55 -20.94
CA TYR A 172 3.08 3.38 -21.53
C TYR A 172 2.11 4.44 -21.00
N PRO A 173 0.99 4.74 -21.69
CA PRO A 173 0.03 5.76 -21.28
C PRO A 173 -0.57 5.54 -19.89
N ALA A 174 -0.74 6.60 -19.10
CA ALA A 174 -1.30 6.51 -17.74
C ALA A 174 -2.79 6.09 -17.67
N ASP A 175 -3.50 6.17 -18.80
CA ASP A 175 -4.88 5.70 -18.99
C ASP A 175 -4.96 4.31 -19.61
N ALA A 176 -3.83 3.64 -19.84
CA ALA A 176 -3.85 2.26 -20.31
C ALA A 176 -4.25 1.30 -19.18
N ASP A 177 -5.29 0.51 -19.46
CA ASP A 177 -5.76 -0.54 -18.56
C ASP A 177 -4.83 -1.76 -18.57
N THR A 178 -4.02 -1.93 -19.62
CA THR A 178 -3.07 -3.04 -19.75
C THR A 178 -1.70 -2.64 -20.30
N PHE A 179 -0.68 -3.45 -19.99
CA PHE A 179 0.68 -3.30 -20.49
C PHE A 179 1.35 -4.66 -20.79
N GLY A 180 2.49 -4.65 -21.49
CA GLY A 180 3.26 -5.84 -21.87
C GLY A 180 4.59 -6.01 -21.12
N ASP A 181 5.32 -7.08 -21.43
CA ASP A 181 6.58 -7.42 -20.73
C ASP A 181 7.65 -6.32 -20.79
N ASP A 182 7.74 -5.59 -21.90
CA ASP A 182 8.71 -4.49 -22.06
C ASP A 182 8.38 -3.29 -21.16
N ASN A 183 7.20 -3.24 -20.56
CA ASN A 183 6.71 -2.16 -19.71
C ASN A 183 6.90 -2.41 -18.21
N VAL A 184 7.55 -3.50 -17.83
CA VAL A 184 7.73 -3.89 -16.44
C VAL A 184 9.15 -4.37 -16.16
N ALA A 185 9.62 -4.07 -14.95
CA ALA A 185 10.78 -4.69 -14.36
C ALA A 185 10.41 -5.33 -13.02
N ARG A 186 10.61 -6.64 -12.89
CA ARG A 186 10.38 -7.40 -11.64
C ARG A 186 11.68 -7.94 -11.09
N LYS A 187 11.96 -7.59 -9.85
CA LYS A 187 13.06 -8.16 -9.07
C LYS A 187 12.51 -8.85 -7.84
N PHE A 188 13.05 -9.99 -7.45
CA PHE A 188 12.49 -10.78 -6.36
C PHE A 188 13.53 -11.28 -5.37
N ILE A 189 13.05 -11.62 -4.18
CA ILE A 189 13.77 -12.39 -3.18
C ILE A 189 13.07 -13.72 -2.96
N GLN A 190 13.84 -14.79 -2.77
CA GLN A 190 13.30 -16.04 -2.25
C GLN A 190 13.09 -15.89 -0.74
N VAL A 191 12.00 -16.45 -0.22
CA VAL A 191 11.66 -16.35 1.20
C VAL A 191 11.65 -17.73 1.83
N ALA A 192 10.67 -18.58 1.49
CA ALA A 192 10.56 -19.92 2.04
C ALA A 192 11.85 -20.74 1.87
N GLY A 193 12.30 -21.37 2.96
CA GLY A 193 13.51 -22.18 2.96
C GLY A 193 14.83 -21.39 2.92
N THR A 194 14.79 -20.06 3.00
CA THR A 194 15.99 -19.19 3.06
C THR A 194 16.08 -18.46 4.41
N PRO A 195 17.23 -17.83 4.75
CA PRO A 195 17.34 -16.98 5.94
C PRO A 195 16.33 -15.82 5.97
N ASN A 196 15.85 -15.36 4.81
CA ASN A 196 14.88 -14.27 4.72
C ASN A 196 13.59 -14.60 5.47
N ALA A 197 13.16 -15.87 5.50
CA ALA A 197 11.97 -16.31 6.25
C ALA A 197 12.08 -16.09 7.77
N GLN A 198 13.28 -15.86 8.32
CA GLN A 198 13.49 -15.58 9.75
C GLN A 198 13.59 -14.08 10.04
N LEU A 199 13.71 -13.26 9.00
CA LEU A 199 13.79 -11.80 9.11
C LEU A 199 12.37 -11.22 9.08
N THR A 200 11.59 -11.55 10.10
CA THR A 200 10.24 -11.02 10.26
C THR A 200 10.28 -9.54 10.67
N GLY A 201 9.27 -8.78 10.26
CA GLY A 201 9.18 -7.33 10.40
C GLY A 201 9.07 -6.62 9.06
N GLN A 202 9.26 -5.31 9.10
CA GLN A 202 9.10 -4.46 7.93
C GLN A 202 10.33 -4.51 7.03
N TRP A 203 10.11 -4.88 5.78
CA TRP A 203 11.08 -4.80 4.70
C TRP A 203 10.90 -3.52 3.91
N THR A 204 12.00 -2.96 3.45
CA THR A 204 12.03 -1.76 2.62
C THR A 204 12.54 -2.10 1.22
N VAL A 205 11.92 -1.55 0.19
CA VAL A 205 12.33 -1.70 -1.20
C VAL A 205 12.54 -0.32 -1.82
N ASN A 206 13.79 -0.03 -2.18
CA ASN A 206 14.17 1.21 -2.83
C ASN A 206 14.14 1.05 -4.35
N PHE A 207 13.50 1.99 -5.02
CA PHE A 207 13.44 2.10 -6.48
C PHE A 207 14.20 3.35 -6.94
N ARG A 208 15.27 3.15 -7.71
CA ARG A 208 16.07 4.24 -8.28
C ARG A 208 15.94 4.28 -9.79
N VAL A 209 15.95 5.48 -10.36
CA VAL A 209 15.98 5.69 -11.82
C VAL A 209 17.13 6.63 -12.12
N GLY A 210 18.06 6.20 -12.98
CA GLY A 210 19.29 6.95 -13.26
C GLY A 210 20.13 7.22 -12.01
N GLY A 211 20.17 6.28 -11.06
CA GLY A 211 20.88 6.38 -9.78
C GLY A 211 20.19 7.23 -8.69
N LYS A 212 19.15 7.99 -9.04
CA LYS A 212 18.37 8.80 -8.09
C LYS A 212 17.28 7.96 -7.44
N LEU A 213 17.17 7.99 -6.11
CA LEU A 213 16.05 7.37 -5.39
C LEU A 213 14.75 8.09 -5.76
N ILE A 214 13.83 7.35 -6.36
CA ILE A 214 12.54 7.87 -6.82
C ILE A 214 11.44 7.52 -5.83
N ALA A 215 11.43 6.26 -5.38
CA ALA A 215 10.41 5.76 -4.50
C ALA A 215 10.97 4.73 -3.53
N THR A 216 10.30 4.61 -2.39
CA THR A 216 10.57 3.60 -1.39
C THR A 216 9.24 2.96 -1.02
N GLY A 217 9.11 1.66 -1.26
CA GLY A 217 7.96 0.89 -0.81
C GLY A 217 8.32 0.01 0.38
N ASN A 218 7.32 -0.40 1.16
CA ASN A 218 7.52 -1.30 2.28
C ASN A 218 6.51 -2.46 2.23
N PHE A 219 6.95 -3.65 2.61
CA PHE A 219 6.05 -4.77 2.92
C PHE A 219 6.45 -5.37 4.27
N THR A 220 5.54 -6.09 4.91
CA THR A 220 5.83 -6.79 6.16
C THR A 220 5.99 -8.28 5.87
N LEU A 221 7.05 -8.89 6.40
CA LEU A 221 7.15 -10.34 6.48
C LEU A 221 6.84 -10.75 7.91
N GLU A 222 5.80 -11.53 8.13
CA GLU A 222 5.44 -11.94 9.49
C GLU A 222 4.94 -13.37 9.50
N ASP A 223 5.22 -14.11 10.56
CA ASP A 223 4.73 -15.48 10.73
C ASP A 223 3.24 -15.53 10.42
N ALA A 224 2.85 -16.49 9.58
CA ALA A 224 1.46 -16.76 9.29
C ALA A 224 0.74 -17.01 10.63
N ILE A 225 0.02 -16.01 11.13
CA ILE A 225 -1.22 -16.35 11.81
C ILE A 225 -2.14 -16.68 10.67
N ASP A 226 -2.25 -17.98 10.39
CA ASP A 226 -3.04 -18.56 9.31
C ASP A 226 -4.42 -17.91 9.24
N ILE A 227 -4.60 -16.99 8.29
CA ILE A 227 -5.88 -16.32 8.01
C ILE A 227 -6.63 -17.03 6.87
N SER A 228 -6.19 -18.24 6.50
CA SER A 228 -6.72 -19.02 5.39
C SER A 228 -7.55 -20.21 5.87
N GLN A 229 -8.54 -19.94 6.72
CA GLN A 229 -9.75 -20.75 6.71
C GLN A 229 -10.88 -20.04 7.44
N ASP A 230 -12.04 -20.15 6.81
CA ASP A 230 -13.37 -20.12 7.39
C ASP A 230 -13.37 -20.94 8.70
N ASP A 231 -13.00 -20.33 9.82
CA ASP A 231 -13.29 -20.81 11.17
C ASP A 231 -13.07 -19.66 12.18
N SER A 232 -14.17 -19.29 12.81
CA SER A 232 -14.21 -18.57 14.08
C SER A 232 -13.41 -19.29 15.17
N ALA A 233 -12.07 -19.15 15.23
CA ALA A 233 -11.26 -19.73 16.32
C ALA A 233 -9.80 -19.22 16.45
N ALA A 234 -9.46 -17.99 16.03
CA ALA A 234 -8.15 -17.38 16.35
C ALA A 234 -8.31 -16.29 17.43
N ASN A 235 -8.32 -16.76 18.70
CA ASN A 235 -8.39 -16.08 20.00
C ASN A 235 -9.25 -14.81 20.11
N ALA A 236 -10.49 -14.94 20.57
CA ALA A 236 -11.23 -13.75 21.01
C ALA A 236 -10.64 -13.08 22.26
N GLN A 237 -9.77 -13.78 23.02
CA GLN A 237 -8.85 -13.13 23.97
C GLN A 237 -7.98 -12.08 23.27
N GLN A 238 -7.40 -12.44 22.12
CA GLN A 238 -6.58 -11.53 21.32
C GLN A 238 -7.41 -10.35 20.82
N ALA A 239 -8.65 -10.58 20.40
CA ALA A 239 -9.56 -9.50 20.01
C ALA A 239 -9.82 -8.48 21.14
N LEU A 240 -9.87 -8.94 22.40
CA LEU A 240 -9.99 -8.06 23.58
C LEU A 240 -8.70 -7.30 23.87
N GLU A 241 -7.55 -7.96 23.78
CA GLU A 241 -6.24 -7.31 23.94
C GLU A 241 -6.01 -6.27 22.84
N ASP A 242 -6.40 -6.58 21.61
CA ASP A 242 -6.37 -5.67 20.45
C ASP A 242 -7.37 -4.52 20.64
N ALA A 243 -8.52 -4.72 21.28
CA ALA A 243 -9.42 -3.62 21.65
C ALA A 243 -8.85 -2.68 22.74
N GLY A 244 -7.62 -2.94 23.21
CA GLY A 244 -6.89 -2.15 24.20
C GLY A 244 -7.21 -2.54 25.65
N TYR A 245 -7.85 -3.69 25.87
CA TYR A 245 -8.14 -4.18 27.22
C TYR A 245 -6.96 -4.97 27.78
N GLN A 246 -6.66 -4.77 29.06
CA GLN A 246 -5.70 -5.61 29.76
C GLN A 246 -6.41 -6.89 30.24
N VAL A 247 -6.29 -7.97 29.46
CA VAL A 247 -6.80 -9.29 29.83
C VAL A 247 -5.86 -9.97 30.83
N LEU A 248 -6.42 -10.41 31.96
CA LEU A 248 -5.70 -11.08 33.03
C LEU A 248 -5.89 -12.60 32.97
N GLU A 249 -7.08 -13.04 32.53
CA GLU A 249 -7.43 -14.46 32.38
C GLU A 249 -8.57 -14.60 31.36
N PHE A 250 -8.55 -15.67 30.57
CA PHE A 250 -9.59 -15.98 29.59
C PHE A 250 -9.71 -17.51 29.48
N ASN A 251 -10.81 -18.10 29.93
CA ASN A 251 -10.93 -19.55 30.03
C ASN A 251 -12.39 -20.03 30.13
N GLN A 252 -12.58 -21.34 30.12
CA GLN A 252 -13.83 -22.01 30.48
C GLN A 252 -13.62 -22.98 31.64
N LEU A 253 -14.65 -23.17 32.46
CA LEU A 253 -14.66 -24.11 33.57
C LEU A 253 -15.95 -24.92 33.59
N GLU A 254 -15.83 -26.18 33.99
CA GLU A 254 -16.97 -27.04 34.25
C GLU A 254 -17.43 -26.83 35.70
N GLY A 255 -18.66 -26.39 35.88
CA GLY A 255 -19.28 -26.20 37.18
C GLY A 255 -19.68 -27.51 37.85
N LYS A 256 -20.03 -27.45 39.15
CA LYS A 256 -20.39 -28.62 39.98
C LYS A 256 -21.57 -29.46 39.47
N ASN A 257 -22.36 -28.93 38.54
CA ASN A 257 -23.55 -29.57 37.97
C ASN A 257 -23.33 -30.03 36.50
N GLY A 258 -22.10 -29.98 35.98
CA GLY A 258 -21.80 -30.28 34.56
C GLY A 258 -22.09 -29.13 33.59
N ASN A 259 -22.54 -27.97 34.10
CA ASN A 259 -22.72 -26.77 33.29
C ASN A 259 -21.34 -26.14 33.02
N VAL A 260 -21.02 -25.94 31.74
CA VAL A 260 -19.80 -25.23 31.32
C VAL A 260 -20.09 -23.73 31.30
N PHE A 261 -19.25 -22.96 31.97
CA PHE A 261 -19.27 -21.50 31.90
C PHE A 261 -17.93 -20.98 31.41
N ALA A 262 -17.98 -19.92 30.61
CA ALA A 262 -16.80 -19.23 30.10
C ALA A 262 -16.65 -17.88 30.79
N PHE A 263 -15.41 -17.47 31.01
CA PHE A 263 -15.13 -16.19 31.65
C PHE A 263 -13.87 -15.51 31.11
N VAL A 264 -13.89 -14.19 31.21
CA VAL A 264 -12.73 -13.32 31.01
C VAL A 264 -12.58 -12.40 32.22
N ILE A 265 -11.35 -12.20 32.66
CA ILE A 265 -10.99 -11.23 33.69
C ILE A 265 -10.15 -10.14 33.04
N MET A 266 -10.56 -8.88 33.19
CA MET A 266 -9.88 -7.71 32.64
C MET A 266 -9.66 -6.64 33.71
N SER A 267 -8.64 -5.81 33.54
CA SER A 267 -8.56 -4.55 34.29
C SER A 267 -9.60 -3.55 33.74
N PRO A 268 -10.29 -2.77 34.60
CA PRO A 268 -11.29 -1.81 34.14
C PRO A 268 -10.63 -0.69 33.33
N ILE A 269 -11.21 -0.37 32.17
CA ILE A 269 -10.73 0.73 31.29
C ILE A 269 -10.99 2.11 31.89
N ASN A 270 -12.02 2.23 32.73
CA ASN A 270 -12.38 3.45 33.44
C ASN A 270 -12.72 3.12 34.90
N ARG A 271 -12.50 4.08 35.81
CA ARG A 271 -12.92 3.98 37.21
C ARG A 271 -14.43 4.18 37.39
N ASP A 272 -15.09 4.79 36.41
CA ASP A 272 -16.55 4.88 36.38
C ASP A 272 -17.15 3.63 35.74
N LEU A 273 -17.84 2.81 36.54
CA LEU A 273 -18.50 1.59 36.07
C LEU A 273 -19.68 1.85 35.13
N TYR A 274 -20.24 3.06 35.17
CA TYR A 274 -21.42 3.42 34.38
C TYR A 274 -21.06 4.12 33.07
N SER A 275 -19.78 4.33 32.78
CA SER A 275 -19.33 4.98 31.55
C SER A 275 -19.66 4.14 30.31
N ALA A 276 -19.76 4.83 29.16
CA ALA A 276 -20.00 4.17 27.88
C ALA A 276 -18.85 3.23 27.50
N GLU A 277 -17.61 3.59 27.86
CA GLU A 277 -16.41 2.79 27.62
C GLU A 277 -16.36 1.54 28.50
N THR A 278 -16.73 1.64 29.78
CA THR A 278 -16.85 0.45 30.65
C THR A 278 -17.95 -0.47 30.15
N THR A 279 -19.06 0.09 29.67
CA THR A 279 -20.13 -0.69 29.05
C THR A 279 -19.65 -1.41 27.79
N GLN A 280 -18.88 -0.75 26.93
CA GLN A 280 -18.23 -1.36 25.77
C GLN A 280 -17.36 -2.55 26.18
N GLN A 281 -16.51 -2.37 27.20
CA GLN A 281 -15.62 -3.41 27.69
C GLN A 281 -16.39 -4.66 28.17
N ILE A 282 -17.52 -4.47 28.84
CA ILE A 282 -18.36 -5.57 29.31
C ILE A 282 -18.94 -6.35 28.12
N VAL A 283 -19.52 -5.65 27.15
CA VAL A 283 -20.18 -6.32 26.00
C VAL A 283 -19.17 -6.98 25.06
N ASP A 284 -17.99 -6.38 24.86
CA ASP A 284 -16.90 -6.98 24.10
C ASP A 284 -16.42 -8.28 24.77
N GLY A 285 -16.27 -8.28 26.10
CA GLY A 285 -15.90 -9.45 26.88
C GLY A 285 -16.89 -10.61 26.71
N LEU A 286 -18.19 -10.33 26.81
CA LEU A 286 -19.24 -11.33 26.61
C LEU A 286 -19.28 -11.85 25.16
N ALA A 287 -19.13 -10.98 24.18
CA ALA A 287 -19.08 -11.34 22.77
C ALA A 287 -17.88 -12.24 22.45
N ALA A 288 -16.70 -11.90 22.97
CA ALA A 288 -15.49 -12.69 22.79
C ALA A 288 -15.62 -14.10 23.37
N LEU A 289 -16.21 -14.21 24.56
CA LEU A 289 -16.48 -15.50 25.19
C LEU A 289 -17.50 -16.31 24.41
N ARG A 290 -18.55 -15.67 23.89
CA ARG A 290 -19.56 -16.35 23.07
C ARG A 290 -18.96 -16.93 21.80
N GLN A 291 -18.07 -16.17 21.16
CA GLN A 291 -17.36 -16.57 19.95
C GLN A 291 -16.40 -17.74 20.22
N THR A 292 -15.66 -17.71 21.33
CA THR A 292 -14.61 -18.72 21.60
C THR A 292 -15.16 -19.99 22.25
N PHE A 293 -16.23 -19.87 23.04
CA PHE A 293 -16.81 -20.97 23.82
C PHE A 293 -18.31 -21.11 23.51
N PRO A 294 -18.68 -21.50 22.28
CA PRO A 294 -20.08 -21.58 21.84
C PRO A 294 -20.92 -22.62 22.60
N ASP A 295 -20.28 -23.56 23.29
CA ASP A 295 -20.98 -24.59 24.10
C ASP A 295 -21.22 -24.15 25.56
N SER A 296 -20.70 -23.00 25.99
CA SER A 296 -20.91 -22.49 27.35
C SER A 296 -22.32 -21.94 27.52
N GLY A 297 -22.99 -22.33 28.61
CA GLY A 297 -24.37 -21.91 28.89
C GLY A 297 -24.48 -20.49 29.47
N THR A 298 -23.46 -20.06 30.21
CA THR A 298 -23.40 -18.74 30.86
C THR A 298 -22.01 -18.14 30.66
N LEU A 299 -21.96 -16.84 30.38
CA LEU A 299 -20.73 -16.10 30.05
C LEU A 299 -20.48 -15.01 31.07
N TYR A 300 -19.23 -14.86 31.53
CA TYR A 300 -18.84 -13.93 32.59
C TYR A 300 -17.75 -12.96 32.14
N THR A 301 -17.96 -11.65 32.31
CA THR A 301 -16.91 -10.64 32.23
C THR A 301 -16.64 -10.09 33.63
N PHE A 302 -15.42 -10.29 34.12
CA PHE A 302 -14.95 -9.78 35.41
C PHE A 302 -14.08 -8.54 35.18
N LEU A 303 -14.38 -7.45 35.90
CA LEU A 303 -13.54 -6.27 35.97
C LEU A 303 -12.80 -6.25 37.30
N ARG A 304 -11.49 -6.52 37.29
CA ARG A 304 -10.64 -6.56 38.49
C ARG A 304 -10.20 -5.16 38.88
N TYR A 305 -10.94 -4.56 39.80
CA TYR A 305 -10.65 -3.22 40.34
C TYR A 305 -9.50 -3.22 41.36
N ASP A 306 -9.43 -4.25 42.20
CA ASP A 306 -8.37 -4.47 43.20
C ASP A 306 -8.05 -5.98 43.24
N PRO A 307 -6.83 -6.42 43.62
CA PRO A 307 -6.52 -7.85 43.76
C PRO A 307 -7.53 -8.66 44.60
N ARG A 308 -8.21 -8.03 45.57
CA ARG A 308 -9.24 -8.66 46.40
C ARG A 308 -10.63 -8.70 45.74
N TYR A 309 -11.01 -7.71 44.95
CA TYR A 309 -12.40 -7.54 44.50
C TYR A 309 -12.54 -7.42 42.98
N GLU A 310 -13.43 -8.22 42.43
CA GLU A 310 -13.83 -8.20 41.01
C GLU A 310 -15.31 -7.89 40.89
N VAL A 311 -15.68 -7.04 39.94
CA VAL A 311 -17.09 -6.84 39.58
C VAL A 311 -17.41 -7.82 38.46
N ALA A 312 -18.33 -8.74 38.73
CA ALA A 312 -18.71 -9.79 37.80
C ALA A 312 -20.00 -9.42 37.07
N TYR A 313 -19.95 -9.44 35.75
CA TYR A 313 -21.09 -9.28 34.87
C TYR A 313 -21.35 -10.58 34.13
N TRP A 314 -22.58 -11.09 34.15
CA TRP A 314 -22.89 -12.33 33.43
C TRP A 314 -24.28 -12.35 32.82
N ALA A 315 -24.42 -13.15 31.77
CA ALA A 315 -25.66 -13.39 31.06
C ALA A 315 -25.68 -14.82 30.51
N ASP A 316 -26.88 -15.34 30.22
CA ASP A 316 -27.03 -16.61 29.53
C ASP A 316 -26.63 -16.45 28.06
N ALA A 317 -26.01 -17.49 27.49
CA ALA A 317 -25.42 -17.41 26.16
C ALA A 317 -26.43 -17.08 25.05
N LEU A 318 -27.70 -17.47 25.22
CA LEU A 318 -28.79 -17.15 24.29
C LEU A 318 -29.17 -15.66 24.36
N ASP A 319 -29.16 -15.06 25.54
CA ASP A 319 -29.41 -13.61 25.68
C ASP A 319 -28.27 -12.81 25.04
N VAL A 320 -27.03 -13.31 25.14
CA VAL A 320 -25.88 -12.73 24.43
C VAL A 320 -26.06 -12.86 22.91
N ASP A 321 -26.51 -14.02 22.40
CA ASP A 321 -26.79 -14.19 20.96
C ASP A 321 -27.87 -13.22 20.45
N ASP A 322 -28.94 -13.02 21.21
CA ASP A 322 -30.02 -12.10 20.86
C ASP A 322 -29.55 -10.65 20.86
N TYR A 323 -28.68 -10.28 21.81
CA TYR A 323 -28.03 -8.98 21.83
C TYR A 323 -27.08 -8.79 20.64
N LEU A 324 -26.22 -9.75 20.33
CA LEU A 324 -25.28 -9.67 19.21
C LEU A 324 -26.00 -9.51 17.86
N LYS A 325 -27.22 -10.02 17.72
CA LYS A 325 -28.06 -9.86 16.52
C LYS A 325 -28.82 -8.53 16.48
N SER A 326 -29.31 -8.06 17.62
CA SER A 326 -30.19 -6.89 17.70
C SER A 326 -29.45 -5.57 17.95
N ASN A 327 -28.26 -5.64 18.55
CA ASN A 327 -27.51 -4.52 19.10
C ASN A 327 -28.33 -3.63 20.07
N ASP A 328 -29.41 -4.16 20.65
CA ASP A 328 -30.27 -3.44 21.61
C ASP A 328 -29.77 -3.63 23.04
N PHE A 329 -28.85 -2.75 23.45
CA PHE A 329 -28.33 -2.77 24.82
C PHE A 329 -29.39 -2.42 25.88
N GLY A 330 -30.44 -1.67 25.52
CA GLY A 330 -31.52 -1.30 26.45
C GLY A 330 -32.38 -2.51 26.85
N ALA A 331 -32.55 -3.47 25.95
CA ALA A 331 -33.13 -4.77 26.25
C ALA A 331 -32.14 -5.66 27.01
N PHE A 332 -30.90 -5.74 26.53
CA PHE A 332 -29.88 -6.65 27.07
C PHE A 332 -29.46 -6.30 28.52
N SER A 333 -29.35 -5.02 28.86
CA SER A 333 -29.00 -4.56 30.21
C SER A 333 -29.97 -5.02 31.31
N LYS A 334 -31.20 -5.44 30.95
CA LYS A 334 -32.19 -5.98 31.90
C LYS A 334 -31.96 -7.44 32.26
N VAL A 335 -31.23 -8.17 31.43
CA VAL A 335 -30.94 -9.60 31.62
C VAL A 335 -29.49 -9.85 32.06
N ILE A 336 -28.59 -8.86 31.87
CA ILE A 336 -27.25 -8.89 32.49
C ILE A 336 -27.38 -8.80 34.01
N SER A 337 -26.77 -9.74 34.70
CA SER A 337 -26.63 -9.77 36.15
C SER A 337 -25.27 -9.21 36.59
N VAL A 338 -25.23 -8.59 37.77
CA VAL A 338 -24.02 -8.02 38.36
C VAL A 338 -23.90 -8.35 39.85
N ASP A 339 -22.70 -8.71 40.30
CA ASP A 339 -22.34 -8.95 41.70
C ASP A 339 -20.83 -8.66 41.89
N VAL A 340 -20.34 -8.69 43.12
CA VAL A 340 -18.93 -8.49 43.47
C VAL A 340 -18.38 -9.79 44.03
N TYR A 341 -17.29 -10.28 43.44
CA TYR A 341 -16.57 -11.46 43.89
C TYR A 341 -15.39 -11.07 44.78
N ASP A 342 -15.31 -11.63 45.99
CA ASP A 342 -14.17 -11.47 46.89
C ASP A 342 -13.20 -12.64 46.67
N ASN A 343 -12.06 -12.37 46.04
CA ASN A 343 -11.01 -13.33 45.74
C ASN A 343 -10.33 -13.90 46.98
N GLN A 344 -10.34 -13.18 48.11
CA GLN A 344 -9.76 -13.67 49.36
C GLN A 344 -10.71 -14.65 50.06
N GLU A 345 -12.01 -14.36 50.03
CA GLU A 345 -13.02 -15.22 50.66
C GLU A 345 -13.54 -16.32 49.72
N GLY A 346 -13.27 -16.22 48.41
CA GLY A 346 -13.67 -17.18 47.40
C GLY A 346 -15.19 -17.25 47.20
N LYS A 347 -15.90 -16.12 47.33
CA LYS A 347 -17.37 -16.05 47.23
C LYS A 347 -17.88 -14.69 46.78
N TYR A 348 -19.11 -14.68 46.26
CA TYR A 348 -19.86 -13.45 45.95
C TYR A 348 -20.39 -12.74 47.20
N LEU A 349 -20.48 -11.41 47.14
CA LEU A 349 -21.06 -10.58 48.20
C LEU A 349 -22.59 -10.66 48.23
N GLY A 350 -23.23 -11.03 47.12
CA GLY A 350 -24.68 -11.19 47.04
C GLY A 350 -25.40 -9.88 47.32
N LYS A 351 -26.36 -9.89 48.25
CA LYS A 351 -27.15 -8.70 48.62
C LYS A 351 -26.32 -7.47 49.03
N ASN A 352 -25.07 -7.66 49.46
CA ASN A 352 -24.19 -6.57 49.89
C ASN A 352 -23.40 -5.93 48.72
N ALA A 353 -23.48 -6.50 47.51
CA ALA A 353 -22.75 -6.02 46.34
C ALA A 353 -23.16 -4.60 45.94
N LYS A 354 -24.47 -4.29 46.03
CA LYS A 354 -24.99 -2.95 45.73
C LYS A 354 -24.35 -1.89 46.64
N ASP A 355 -24.31 -2.15 47.94
CA ASP A 355 -23.68 -1.24 48.91
C ASP A 355 -22.18 -1.07 48.63
N PHE A 356 -21.50 -2.13 48.18
CA PHE A 356 -20.10 -2.05 47.77
C PHE A 356 -19.94 -1.18 46.52
N ILE A 357 -20.75 -1.42 45.49
CA ILE A 357 -20.66 -0.68 44.23
C ILE A 357 -20.95 0.80 44.46
N ASP A 358 -22.08 1.11 45.11
CA ASP A 358 -22.50 2.50 45.37
C ASP A 358 -21.45 3.27 46.19
N LYS A 359 -20.76 2.61 47.14
CA LYS A 359 -19.71 3.24 47.97
C LYS A 359 -18.38 3.46 47.23
N ASN A 360 -17.98 2.53 46.35
CA ASN A 360 -16.66 2.56 45.72
C ASN A 360 -16.66 3.25 44.35
N PHE A 361 -17.79 3.20 43.63
CA PHE A 361 -17.91 3.71 42.26
C PHE A 361 -19.02 4.78 42.11
N GLY A 362 -19.82 4.99 43.15
CA GLY A 362 -21.00 5.87 43.09
C GLY A 362 -22.24 5.14 42.59
N ALA A 363 -23.41 5.78 42.70
CA ALA A 363 -24.66 5.25 42.13
C ALA A 363 -24.86 5.80 40.71
N GLY A 364 -25.29 4.96 39.77
CA GLY A 364 -25.49 5.36 38.38
C GLY A 364 -26.31 4.38 37.54
N THR A 365 -26.42 4.69 36.25
CA THR A 365 -27.10 3.87 35.22
C THR A 365 -26.17 3.67 34.04
N TYR A 366 -26.03 2.43 33.56
CA TYR A 366 -25.18 2.11 32.42
C TYR A 366 -25.57 2.91 31.19
N GLN A 367 -24.56 3.52 30.54
CA GLN A 367 -24.74 4.17 29.24
C GLN A 367 -24.75 3.13 28.13
N ASN A 368 -25.28 3.47 26.96
CA ASN A 368 -25.18 2.57 25.81
C ASN A 368 -23.71 2.41 25.37
N PRO A 369 -23.31 1.22 24.89
CA PRO A 369 -22.00 1.04 24.28
C PRO A 369 -21.89 1.95 23.03
N PRO A 370 -20.76 2.64 22.85
CA PRO A 370 -20.54 3.56 21.73
C PRO A 370 -20.47 2.86 20.37
N ALA A 371 -20.20 1.55 20.34
CA ALA A 371 -20.09 0.77 19.10
C ALA A 371 -20.63 -0.66 19.28
N PRO A 372 -20.95 -1.38 18.19
CA PRO A 372 -21.31 -2.80 18.27
C PRO A 372 -20.22 -3.64 18.96
N PRO A 373 -20.55 -4.74 19.65
CA PRO A 373 -19.55 -5.58 20.31
C PRO A 373 -18.48 -6.10 19.35
N LEU A 374 -17.21 -6.09 19.77
CA LEU A 374 -16.03 -6.48 18.98
C LEU A 374 -15.82 -5.67 17.69
N SER A 375 -16.52 -4.54 17.52
CA SER A 375 -16.29 -3.63 16.39
C SER A 375 -15.04 -2.75 16.57
N LYS A 376 -14.53 -2.65 17.80
CA LYS A 376 -13.28 -1.97 18.13
C LYS A 376 -12.10 -2.86 17.70
N SER A 377 -11.87 -2.92 16.40
CA SER A 377 -10.62 -3.45 15.88
C SER A 377 -9.58 -2.34 15.94
N THR A 378 -8.61 -2.39 16.86
CA THR A 378 -7.30 -1.91 16.41
C THR A 378 -6.80 -2.98 15.46
N ASN A 379 -7.27 -2.91 14.22
CA ASN A 379 -6.76 -3.67 13.10
C ASN A 379 -5.25 -3.52 13.21
N ARG A 380 -4.54 -4.63 13.53
CA ARG A 380 -3.08 -4.60 13.45
C ARG A 380 -2.76 -4.06 12.08
N ILE A 381 -2.25 -2.84 12.05
CA ILE A 381 -1.98 -2.13 10.82
C ILE A 381 -0.99 -3.01 10.07
N GLY A 382 -1.46 -3.58 8.96
CA GLY A 382 -0.66 -4.46 8.14
C GLY A 382 0.34 -3.61 7.36
N SER A 383 -0.13 -2.48 6.85
CA SER A 383 0.71 -1.56 6.09
C SER A 383 0.23 -0.12 6.12
N LEU A 384 1.16 0.76 5.77
CA LEU A 384 0.93 2.17 5.59
C LEU A 384 1.54 2.58 4.24
N ARG A 385 0.72 3.13 3.36
CA ARG A 385 1.14 3.70 2.07
C ARG A 385 1.24 5.22 2.21
N VAL A 386 2.23 5.84 1.58
CA VAL A 386 2.32 7.29 1.47
C VAL A 386 2.44 7.68 0.00
N THR A 387 1.61 8.61 -0.44
CA THR A 387 1.74 9.28 -1.74
C THR A 387 1.98 10.77 -1.51
N VAL A 388 2.75 11.40 -2.41
CA VAL A 388 3.02 12.84 -2.35
C VAL A 388 2.83 13.46 -3.73
N SER A 389 2.05 14.54 -3.81
CA SER A 389 1.72 15.21 -5.07
C SER A 389 1.63 16.74 -4.91
N PRO A 390 2.37 17.53 -5.71
CA PRO A 390 3.37 17.09 -6.67
C PRO A 390 4.66 16.61 -5.98
N SER A 391 5.39 15.68 -6.60
CA SER A 391 6.65 15.15 -6.06
C SER A 391 7.88 16.00 -6.37
N THR A 392 7.70 17.12 -7.07
CA THR A 392 8.74 18.10 -7.39
C THR A 392 8.26 19.51 -7.10
N LEU A 393 9.04 20.29 -6.35
CA LEU A 393 8.71 21.66 -5.96
C LEU A 393 9.89 22.62 -6.20
N PRO A 394 9.66 23.91 -6.52
CA PRO A 394 10.68 24.94 -6.44
C PRO A 394 11.17 25.12 -4.99
N ALA A 395 12.42 25.54 -4.83
CA ALA A 395 13.00 25.91 -3.54
C ALA A 395 12.65 27.37 -3.15
N ASP A 396 11.36 27.71 -3.17
CA ASP A 396 10.86 29.08 -2.96
C ASP A 396 10.50 29.39 -1.49
N GLY A 397 10.42 28.36 -0.64
CA GLY A 397 9.96 28.47 0.75
C GLY A 397 8.44 28.53 0.92
N THR A 398 7.66 28.37 -0.17
CA THR A 398 6.20 28.56 -0.17
C THR A 398 5.41 27.50 -0.91
N SER A 399 6.02 26.81 -1.87
CA SER A 399 5.40 25.77 -2.67
C SER A 399 5.02 24.54 -1.84
N LYS A 400 3.92 23.88 -2.21
CA LYS A 400 3.27 22.86 -1.38
C LYS A 400 3.01 21.56 -2.15
N ALA A 401 3.04 20.46 -1.42
CA ALA A 401 2.57 19.15 -1.87
C ALA A 401 1.60 18.54 -0.84
N ILE A 402 0.61 17.82 -1.35
CA ILE A 402 -0.31 17.02 -0.54
C ILE A 402 0.35 15.67 -0.30
N VAL A 403 0.38 15.26 0.97
CA VAL A 403 0.86 13.98 1.46
C VAL A 403 -0.36 13.18 1.91
N THR A 404 -0.64 12.06 1.25
CA THR A 404 -1.76 11.19 1.63
C THR A 404 -1.19 9.88 2.15
N ALA A 405 -1.43 9.61 3.44
CA ALA A 405 -1.16 8.32 4.04
C ALA A 405 -2.41 7.44 3.97
N THR A 406 -2.31 6.21 3.48
CA THR A 406 -3.41 5.24 3.46
C THR A 406 -3.04 4.03 4.30
N VAL A 407 -3.85 3.74 5.32
CA VAL A 407 -3.61 2.69 6.30
C VAL A 407 -4.49 1.49 5.97
N TYR A 408 -3.86 0.31 5.91
CA TYR A 408 -4.53 -0.96 5.65
C TYR A 408 -4.27 -1.96 6.77
N ASP A 409 -5.25 -2.82 7.01
CA ASP A 409 -5.10 -3.99 7.86
C ASP A 409 -4.35 -5.12 7.13
N LYS A 410 -4.17 -6.25 7.81
CA LYS A 410 -3.48 -7.43 7.26
C LYS A 410 -4.24 -8.13 6.13
N LYS A 411 -5.53 -7.84 5.95
CA LYS A 411 -6.39 -8.34 4.88
C LYS A 411 -6.51 -7.34 3.74
N ASN A 412 -5.66 -6.31 3.72
CA ASN A 412 -5.66 -5.23 2.73
C ASN A 412 -6.96 -4.39 2.73
N GLN A 413 -7.68 -4.34 3.86
CA GLN A 413 -8.85 -3.48 4.03
C GLN A 413 -8.44 -2.14 4.64
N PRO A 414 -9.05 -1.02 4.21
CA PRO A 414 -8.73 0.30 4.77
C PRO A 414 -9.10 0.36 6.26
N VAL A 415 -8.25 1.01 7.06
CA VAL A 415 -8.46 1.15 8.51
C VAL A 415 -8.87 2.58 8.84
N PRO A 416 -10.15 2.83 9.20
CA PRO A 416 -10.57 4.14 9.68
C PRO A 416 -10.08 4.43 11.11
N ASP A 417 -10.05 5.72 11.46
CA ASP A 417 -9.71 6.25 12.78
C ASP A 417 -8.31 5.86 13.32
N ALA A 418 -7.41 5.40 12.45
CA ALA A 418 -6.03 5.07 12.79
C ALA A 418 -5.19 6.35 12.92
N GLU A 419 -4.48 6.52 14.05
CA GLU A 419 -3.58 7.65 14.26
C GLU A 419 -2.31 7.52 13.40
N VAL A 420 -2.05 8.48 12.54
CA VAL A 420 -0.89 8.57 11.66
C VAL A 420 0.00 9.73 12.08
N GLN A 421 1.29 9.45 12.31
CA GLN A 421 2.32 10.44 12.62
C GLN A 421 3.25 10.65 11.42
N PHE A 422 3.52 11.91 11.06
CA PHE A 422 4.39 12.31 9.96
C PHE A 422 5.72 12.91 10.44
N GLU A 423 6.81 12.48 9.81
CA GLU A 423 8.17 12.96 9.99
C GLU A 423 8.80 13.33 8.65
N VAL A 424 9.75 14.27 8.67
CA VAL A 424 10.47 14.74 7.48
C VAL A 424 11.97 14.66 7.70
N ALA A 425 12.69 14.10 6.74
CA ALA A 425 14.15 14.01 6.73
C ALA A 425 14.69 14.19 5.31
N GLY A 426 15.93 14.63 5.12
CA GLY A 426 16.50 14.80 3.78
C GLY A 426 17.63 15.81 3.68
N SER A 427 18.07 16.07 2.45
CA SER A 427 19.09 17.08 2.12
C SER A 427 18.51 18.48 1.87
N ALA A 428 17.20 18.56 1.63
CA ALA A 428 16.45 19.81 1.56
C ALA A 428 15.61 20.03 2.83
N ASP A 429 15.33 21.29 3.13
CA ASP A 429 14.44 21.68 4.23
C ASP A 429 12.97 21.73 3.79
N GLY A 430 12.07 21.56 4.76
CA GLY A 430 10.63 21.64 4.55
C GLY A 430 9.86 21.30 5.83
N THR A 431 8.54 21.49 5.81
CA THR A 431 7.68 21.18 6.96
C THR A 431 6.41 20.46 6.54
N VAL A 432 5.94 19.52 7.35
CA VAL A 432 4.67 18.79 7.15
C VAL A 432 3.67 19.15 8.25
N ARG A 433 2.41 19.43 7.87
CA ARG A 433 1.32 19.74 8.81
C ARG A 433 -0.03 19.17 8.33
N PRO A 434 -0.86 18.59 9.23
CA PRO A 434 -0.55 18.27 10.62
C PRO A 434 0.56 17.22 10.74
N ARG A 435 1.21 17.15 11.92
CA ARG A 435 2.20 16.10 12.20
C ARG A 435 1.57 14.81 12.72
N VAL A 436 0.36 14.89 13.25
CA VAL A 436 -0.43 13.74 13.71
C VAL A 436 -1.86 13.99 13.27
N THR A 437 -2.50 13.00 12.65
CA THR A 437 -3.92 13.03 12.25
C THR A 437 -4.48 11.61 12.25
N SER A 438 -5.80 11.46 12.24
CA SER A 438 -6.45 10.14 12.10
C SER A 438 -6.90 9.89 10.66
N THR A 439 -7.02 8.62 10.27
CA THR A 439 -7.57 8.22 8.98
C THR A 439 -9.10 8.35 8.91
N ASP A 440 -9.63 8.59 7.71
CA ASP A 440 -11.06 8.61 7.40
C ASP A 440 -11.66 7.21 7.13
N GLU A 441 -12.93 7.14 6.72
CA GLU A 441 -13.64 5.90 6.35
C GLU A 441 -12.95 5.09 5.23
N ASN A 442 -12.11 5.73 4.41
CA ASN A 442 -11.33 5.10 3.35
C ASN A 442 -9.90 4.73 3.81
N GLY A 443 -9.61 4.88 5.10
CA GLY A 443 -8.28 4.65 5.67
C GLY A 443 -7.27 5.73 5.30
N GLN A 444 -7.70 6.93 4.89
CA GLN A 444 -6.82 8.00 4.41
C GLN A 444 -6.60 9.11 5.44
N ALA A 445 -5.35 9.52 5.59
CA ALA A 445 -4.88 10.59 6.45
C ALA A 445 -4.06 11.59 5.63
N ASP A 446 -4.54 12.82 5.51
CA ASP A 446 -3.89 13.85 4.70
C ASP A 446 -3.04 14.83 5.53
N ALA A 447 -1.91 15.22 4.97
CA ALA A 447 -1.06 16.29 5.44
C ALA A 447 -0.51 17.13 4.29
N VAL A 448 -0.05 18.35 4.59
CA VAL A 448 0.53 19.27 3.61
C VAL A 448 2.01 19.45 3.90
N PHE A 449 2.83 19.10 2.92
CA PHE A 449 4.25 19.44 2.88
C PHE A 449 4.44 20.84 2.28
N THR A 450 5.27 21.67 2.90
CA THR A 450 5.70 22.98 2.39
C THR A 450 7.21 22.98 2.20
N ALA A 451 7.66 23.29 0.98
CA ALA A 451 9.07 23.31 0.59
C ALA A 451 9.86 24.40 1.32
N GLY A 452 11.12 24.11 1.65
CA GLY A 452 12.10 25.07 2.13
C GLY A 452 12.79 25.83 0.99
N LYS A 453 13.97 26.39 1.28
CA LYS A 453 14.76 27.17 0.31
C LYS A 453 16.03 26.46 -0.18
N THR A 454 16.30 25.28 0.36
CA THR A 454 17.45 24.47 -0.03
C THR A 454 17.05 23.43 -1.07
N ASN A 455 17.82 23.32 -2.14
CA ASN A 455 17.65 22.28 -3.15
C ASN A 455 18.07 20.91 -2.59
N GLY A 456 17.35 19.85 -2.95
CA GLY A 456 17.64 18.51 -2.47
C GLY A 456 16.41 17.61 -2.50
N SER A 457 16.49 16.47 -1.81
CA SER A 457 15.38 15.54 -1.65
C SER A 457 14.90 15.55 -0.20
N VAL A 458 13.59 15.51 -0.02
CA VAL A 458 12.93 15.33 1.28
C VAL A 458 12.17 14.02 1.25
N THR A 459 12.45 13.14 2.21
CA THR A 459 11.67 11.94 2.52
C THR A 459 10.67 12.30 3.63
N ILE A 460 9.39 12.10 3.35
CA ILE A 460 8.31 12.20 4.32
C ILE A 460 7.96 10.79 4.75
N THR A 461 8.13 10.49 6.04
CA THR A 461 7.80 9.19 6.63
C THR A 461 6.51 9.32 7.43
N ALA A 462 5.55 8.45 7.20
CA ALA A 462 4.37 8.32 8.03
C ALA A 462 4.43 7.00 8.83
N SER A 463 3.98 7.01 10.08
CA SER A 463 3.93 5.85 10.95
C SER A 463 2.56 5.70 11.61
N SER A 464 2.09 4.46 11.75
CA SER A 464 0.84 4.14 12.44
C SER A 464 0.86 2.69 12.90
N GLY A 465 0.54 2.42 14.17
CA GLY A 465 0.44 1.06 14.73
C GLY A 465 1.65 0.16 14.49
N GLY A 466 2.86 0.74 14.38
CA GLY A 466 4.11 0.03 14.10
C GLY A 466 4.47 -0.12 12.61
N ALA A 467 3.54 0.13 11.69
CA ALA A 467 3.84 0.20 10.26
C ALA A 467 4.36 1.58 9.88
N THR A 468 5.22 1.64 8.86
CA THR A 468 5.68 2.91 8.27
C THR A 468 5.55 2.91 6.75
N GLY A 469 5.34 4.09 6.18
CA GLY A 469 5.37 4.33 4.75
C GLY A 469 6.15 5.62 4.48
N SER A 470 6.70 5.78 3.29
CA SER A 470 7.41 7.01 2.94
C SER A 470 7.14 7.46 1.51
N GLY A 471 7.19 8.77 1.32
CA GLY A 471 7.13 9.43 0.02
C GLY A 471 8.26 10.42 -0.13
N VAL A 472 8.74 10.64 -1.36
CA VAL A 472 9.87 11.53 -1.64
C VAL A 472 9.41 12.75 -2.44
N VAL A 473 9.87 13.93 -2.02
CA VAL A 473 9.73 15.20 -2.74
C VAL A 473 11.11 15.71 -3.14
N THR A 474 11.30 16.08 -4.40
CA THR A 474 12.49 16.80 -4.86
C THR A 474 12.25 18.31 -4.81
N VAL A 475 13.04 19.03 -4.03
CA VAL A 475 13.02 20.49 -3.92
C VAL A 475 14.13 21.08 -4.80
N GLY A 476 13.82 22.09 -5.61
CA GLY A 476 14.76 22.76 -6.52
C GLY A 476 14.71 22.30 -7.98
N GLN A 477 13.82 21.35 -8.31
CA GLN A 477 13.51 20.95 -9.69
C GLN A 477 12.00 21.07 -9.95
N GLY A 478 11.48 22.28 -9.82
CA GLY A 478 10.14 22.67 -10.23
C GLY A 478 10.15 24.19 -10.39
N SER A 479 9.39 24.75 -11.32
CA SER A 479 9.21 26.20 -11.36
C SER A 479 8.07 26.61 -10.43
N ALA A 480 8.00 27.89 -10.07
CA ALA A 480 6.88 28.45 -9.30
C ALA A 480 5.54 28.40 -10.06
N ASP A 481 5.56 27.94 -11.31
CA ASP A 481 4.41 27.81 -12.19
C ASP A 481 4.38 26.40 -12.81
N PRO A 482 3.72 25.42 -12.16
CA PRO A 482 3.62 24.06 -12.69
C PRO A 482 3.05 23.99 -14.12
N ALA A 483 2.22 24.95 -14.52
CA ALA A 483 1.71 25.04 -15.89
C ALA A 483 2.83 25.41 -16.89
N ALA A 484 3.82 26.21 -16.47
CA ALA A 484 5.00 26.50 -17.29
C ALA A 484 5.84 25.25 -17.54
N ASP A 485 6.00 24.42 -16.50
CA ASP A 485 6.74 23.15 -16.60
C ASP A 485 6.03 22.18 -17.56
N GLY A 486 4.69 22.12 -17.51
CA GLY A 486 3.87 21.36 -18.46
C GLY A 486 4.07 21.81 -19.91
N VAL A 487 4.05 23.14 -20.17
CA VAL A 487 4.30 23.68 -21.51
C VAL A 487 5.70 23.35 -22.02
N ILE A 488 6.72 23.58 -21.19
CA ILE A 488 8.12 23.33 -21.56
C ILE A 488 8.34 21.83 -21.81
N GLY A 489 7.77 20.96 -20.98
CA GLY A 489 7.85 19.51 -21.12
C GLY A 489 7.24 19.02 -22.44
N GLN A 490 6.03 19.46 -22.77
CA GLN A 490 5.35 19.10 -24.02
C GLN A 490 6.13 19.53 -25.27
N LEU A 491 6.66 20.75 -25.28
CA LEU A 491 7.46 21.23 -26.40
C LEU A 491 8.80 20.51 -26.53
N SER A 492 9.44 20.21 -25.41
CA SER A 492 10.67 19.41 -25.37
C SER A 492 10.44 18.01 -25.91
N ALA A 493 9.26 17.40 -25.64
CA ALA A 493 8.87 16.10 -26.18
C ALA A 493 8.73 16.12 -27.71
N HIS A 494 8.35 17.26 -28.30
CA HIS A 494 8.34 17.48 -29.75
C HIS A 494 9.70 17.91 -30.32
N GLY A 495 10.77 17.87 -29.53
CA GLY A 495 12.13 18.23 -29.95
C GLY A 495 12.42 19.72 -29.99
N TYR A 496 11.55 20.56 -29.43
CA TYR A 496 11.75 22.02 -29.38
C TYR A 496 12.42 22.45 -28.08
N ASN A 497 13.36 23.39 -28.17
CA ASN A 497 14.00 23.99 -27.01
C ASN A 497 13.14 25.14 -26.44
N ALA A 498 12.11 24.81 -25.67
CA ALA A 498 11.32 25.80 -24.94
C ALA A 498 12.04 26.18 -23.64
N THR A 499 12.31 27.47 -23.43
CA THR A 499 13.15 27.91 -22.29
C THR A 499 12.36 28.65 -21.21
N LYS A 500 11.16 29.14 -21.53
CA LYS A 500 10.30 29.85 -20.59
C LYS A 500 8.84 29.82 -21.03
N ALA A 501 7.92 29.64 -20.09
CA ALA A 501 6.48 29.83 -20.28
C ALA A 501 5.87 30.53 -19.06
N GLY A 502 4.69 31.12 -19.21
CA GLY A 502 3.99 31.80 -18.13
C GLY A 502 3.03 32.89 -18.61
N PHE A 503 2.29 33.48 -17.68
CA PHE A 503 1.56 34.72 -17.94
C PHE A 503 2.54 35.89 -18.17
N ILE A 504 2.28 36.71 -19.19
CA ILE A 504 3.08 37.90 -19.53
C ILE A 504 2.42 39.21 -19.10
N ASP A 505 1.27 39.12 -18.44
CA ASP A 505 0.52 40.24 -17.89
C ASP A 505 0.01 39.94 -16.47
N ASP A 506 -0.06 40.97 -15.62
CA ASP A 506 -0.51 40.84 -14.23
C ASP A 506 -1.98 40.38 -14.13
N ALA A 507 -2.79 40.69 -15.15
CA ALA A 507 -4.19 40.28 -15.22
C ALA A 507 -4.37 38.79 -15.60
N LYS A 508 -3.27 38.07 -15.89
CA LYS A 508 -3.26 36.66 -16.29
C LYS A 508 -4.17 36.38 -17.49
N THR A 509 -4.19 37.30 -18.46
CA THR A 509 -5.00 37.16 -19.68
C THR A 509 -4.20 36.70 -20.88
N GLN A 510 -2.87 36.81 -20.84
CA GLN A 510 -1.96 36.45 -21.92
C GLN A 510 -0.92 35.45 -21.42
N ALA A 511 -0.95 34.23 -21.94
CA ALA A 511 0.07 33.22 -21.66
C ALA A 511 1.02 33.13 -22.86
N ALA A 512 2.32 33.05 -22.59
CA ALA A 512 3.34 32.98 -23.63
C ALA A 512 4.33 31.85 -23.40
N VAL A 513 4.96 31.40 -24.48
CA VAL A 513 6.10 30.48 -24.46
C VAL A 513 7.20 30.99 -25.38
N LEU A 514 8.45 30.88 -24.91
CA LEU A 514 9.64 31.19 -25.69
C LEU A 514 10.27 29.89 -26.22
N ILE A 515 10.30 29.75 -27.54
CA ILE A 515 10.85 28.60 -28.26
C ILE A 515 12.11 29.05 -29.00
N ASP A 516 13.25 28.53 -28.59
CA ASP A 516 14.52 28.77 -29.26
C ASP A 516 14.73 27.74 -30.38
N LEU A 517 14.77 28.22 -31.63
CA LEU A 517 15.00 27.40 -32.80
C LEU A 517 16.48 27.37 -33.23
N GLY A 518 17.37 27.94 -32.42
CA GLY A 518 18.81 28.02 -32.68
C GLY A 518 19.20 29.20 -33.59
N SER A 519 20.49 29.26 -33.94
CA SER A 519 21.09 30.37 -34.70
C SER A 519 20.84 30.33 -36.21
N SER A 520 20.29 29.22 -36.73
CA SER A 520 19.97 29.04 -38.14
C SER A 520 18.78 28.11 -38.30
N TYR A 521 17.60 28.66 -38.56
CA TYR A 521 16.38 27.91 -38.88
C TYR A 521 15.72 28.45 -40.13
N ASP A 522 15.06 27.57 -40.88
CA ASP A 522 14.24 27.97 -42.02
C ASP A 522 12.99 28.68 -41.49
N ILE A 523 12.82 29.95 -41.87
CA ILE A 523 11.65 30.74 -41.48
C ILE A 523 10.35 30.10 -42.00
N ASN A 524 10.42 29.31 -43.08
CA ASN A 524 9.26 28.57 -43.60
C ASN A 524 8.86 27.38 -42.72
N ALA A 525 9.72 26.94 -41.81
CA ALA A 525 9.48 25.83 -40.89
C ALA A 525 8.90 26.26 -39.52
N VAL A 526 8.67 27.56 -39.29
CA VAL A 526 8.17 28.06 -37.99
C VAL A 526 6.70 27.73 -37.71
N SER A 527 5.95 27.28 -38.71
CA SER A 527 4.53 26.94 -38.57
C SER A 527 4.27 25.84 -37.54
N ALA A 528 5.12 24.80 -37.52
CA ALA A 528 4.99 23.69 -36.58
C ALA A 528 5.22 24.11 -35.11
N PRO A 529 6.34 24.77 -34.73
CA PRO A 529 6.54 25.21 -33.35
C PRO A 529 5.48 26.21 -32.88
N ILE A 530 4.91 27.03 -33.78
CA ILE A 530 3.77 27.89 -33.44
C ILE A 530 2.56 27.04 -33.03
N ILE A 531 2.18 26.04 -33.82
CA ILE A 531 1.01 25.20 -33.53
C ILE A 531 1.22 24.41 -32.23
N TYR A 532 2.39 23.78 -32.05
CA TYR A 532 2.68 23.02 -30.83
C TYR A 532 2.76 23.94 -29.60
N GLY A 533 3.35 25.12 -29.73
CA GLY A 533 3.43 26.11 -28.65
C GLY A 533 2.05 26.60 -28.21
N MET A 534 1.18 26.93 -29.18
CA MET A 534 -0.20 27.32 -28.89
C MET A 534 -0.98 26.19 -28.23
N THR A 535 -0.80 24.96 -28.69
CA THR A 535 -1.46 23.77 -28.13
C THR A 535 -1.05 23.57 -26.68
N ALA A 536 0.26 23.59 -26.41
CA ALA A 536 0.79 23.43 -25.06
C ALA A 536 0.28 24.55 -24.13
N LEU A 537 0.31 25.80 -24.58
CA LEU A 537 -0.22 26.93 -23.82
C LEU A 537 -1.72 26.78 -23.54
N ARG A 538 -2.53 26.37 -24.53
CA ARG A 538 -3.99 26.20 -24.35
C ARG A 538 -4.33 25.14 -23.30
N MET A 539 -3.58 24.05 -23.28
CA MET A 539 -3.78 22.94 -22.34
C MET A 539 -3.41 23.32 -20.91
N ASN A 540 -2.31 24.04 -20.72
CA ASN A 540 -1.76 24.33 -19.39
C ASN A 540 -2.26 25.66 -18.80
N TYR A 541 -2.68 26.61 -19.63
CA TYR A 541 -3.24 27.90 -19.22
C TYR A 541 -4.67 28.06 -19.73
N PRO A 542 -5.65 27.27 -19.23
CA PRO A 542 -7.01 27.25 -19.75
C PRO A 542 -7.75 28.59 -19.61
N ASP A 543 -7.36 29.41 -18.62
CA ASP A 543 -7.94 30.72 -18.30
C ASP A 543 -7.38 31.87 -19.15
N ALA A 544 -6.30 31.63 -19.91
CA ALA A 544 -5.74 32.64 -20.79
C ALA A 544 -6.75 33.01 -21.90
N LYS A 545 -6.79 34.29 -22.28
CA LYS A 545 -7.59 34.78 -23.40
C LYS A 545 -6.78 34.86 -24.69
N THR A 546 -5.46 35.04 -24.55
CA THR A 546 -4.52 35.11 -25.68
C THR A 546 -3.33 34.22 -25.39
N LEU A 547 -2.92 33.49 -26.41
CA LEU A 547 -1.78 32.59 -26.43
C LEU A 547 -0.72 33.23 -27.33
N VAL A 548 0.54 33.24 -26.90
CA VAL A 548 1.63 33.89 -27.63
C VAL A 548 2.82 32.98 -27.74
N VAL A 549 3.20 32.62 -28.97
CA VAL A 549 4.47 31.94 -29.23
C VAL A 549 5.52 32.99 -29.57
N ILE A 550 6.64 32.95 -28.85
CA ILE A 550 7.77 33.87 -28.99
C ILE A 550 8.96 33.08 -29.53
N ILE A 551 9.52 33.52 -30.66
CA ILE A 551 10.69 32.90 -31.27
C ILE A 551 11.81 33.95 -31.35
N PRO A 552 12.96 33.74 -30.69
CA PRO A 552 14.11 34.62 -30.85
C PRO A 552 14.59 34.67 -32.30
N TYR A 553 14.93 35.88 -32.77
CA TYR A 553 15.57 36.10 -34.06
C TYR A 553 16.65 37.16 -33.92
N GLN A 554 17.91 36.76 -34.05
CA GLN A 554 19.08 37.61 -33.80
C GLN A 554 19.00 38.25 -32.40
N ASN A 555 18.93 39.59 -32.34
CA ASN A 555 18.89 40.34 -31.08
C ASN A 555 17.46 40.63 -30.59
N ASN A 556 16.44 40.26 -31.36
CA ASN A 556 15.04 40.66 -31.20
C ASN A 556 14.12 39.42 -31.14
N LEU A 557 12.81 39.63 -31.07
CA LEU A 557 11.82 38.55 -30.93
C LEU A 557 10.76 38.62 -32.03
N LEU A 558 10.34 37.46 -32.51
CA LEU A 558 9.15 37.28 -33.33
C LEU A 558 8.02 36.82 -32.41
N MET A 559 6.90 37.53 -32.41
CA MET A 559 5.73 37.20 -31.59
C MET A 559 4.57 36.81 -32.49
N PHE A 560 3.98 35.66 -32.20
CA PHE A 560 2.84 35.09 -32.92
C PHE A 560 1.67 34.96 -31.94
N PRO A 561 0.74 35.92 -31.89
CA PRO A 561 -0.40 35.87 -30.97
C PRO A 561 -1.64 35.23 -31.62
N ALA A 562 -2.42 34.51 -30.83
CA ALA A 562 -3.74 33.99 -31.18
C ALA A 562 -4.68 34.09 -29.98
N THR A 563 -5.95 34.40 -30.21
CA THR A 563 -6.96 34.29 -29.13
C THR A 563 -7.32 32.82 -28.91
N THR A 564 -7.77 32.47 -27.70
CA THR A 564 -8.23 31.09 -27.43
C THR A 564 -9.43 30.70 -28.29
N ALA A 565 -10.33 31.64 -28.61
CA ALA A 565 -11.43 31.39 -29.54
C ALA A 565 -10.96 31.03 -30.97
N GLU A 566 -9.88 31.65 -31.45
CA GLU A 566 -9.28 31.34 -32.76
C GLU A 566 -8.63 29.95 -32.75
N TYR A 567 -7.93 29.61 -31.66
CA TYR A 567 -7.35 28.28 -31.49
C TYR A 567 -8.43 27.20 -31.34
N ASP A 568 -9.46 27.44 -30.54
CA ASP A 568 -10.57 26.50 -30.32
C ASP A 568 -11.34 26.25 -31.64
N SER A 569 -11.42 27.27 -32.51
CA SER A 569 -11.96 27.13 -33.88
C SER A 569 -11.09 26.21 -34.76
N LEU A 570 -9.76 26.30 -34.66
CA LEU A 570 -8.84 25.35 -35.31
C LEU A 570 -9.08 23.93 -34.78
N SER A 571 -9.07 23.76 -33.46
CA SER A 571 -9.27 22.45 -32.81
C SER A 571 -10.58 21.80 -33.26
N GLY A 572 -11.69 22.56 -33.23
CA GLY A 572 -13.00 22.09 -33.68
C GLY A 572 -13.09 21.80 -35.18
N ALA A 573 -12.29 22.47 -36.03
CA ALA A 573 -12.20 22.15 -37.45
C ALA A 573 -11.40 20.86 -37.69
N ILE A 574 -10.29 20.66 -36.96
CA ILE A 574 -9.48 19.45 -37.02
C ILE A 574 -10.29 18.23 -36.55
N SER A 575 -11.06 18.36 -35.47
CA SER A 575 -11.85 17.25 -34.92
C SER A 575 -12.98 16.79 -35.84
N LYS A 576 -13.44 17.66 -36.76
CA LYS A 576 -14.49 17.37 -37.75
C LYS A 576 -13.94 16.95 -39.10
N ALA A 577 -12.65 17.13 -39.34
CA ALA A 577 -12.02 16.82 -40.61
C ALA A 577 -11.99 15.29 -40.84
N THR A 578 -12.46 14.86 -42.00
CA THR A 578 -12.50 13.47 -42.44
C THR A 578 -11.35 13.10 -43.38
N SER A 579 -10.57 14.10 -43.82
CA SER A 579 -9.41 13.92 -44.68
C SER A 579 -8.22 14.81 -44.29
N ASP A 580 -7.02 14.43 -44.71
CA ASP A 580 -5.81 15.23 -44.46
C ASP A 580 -5.83 16.56 -45.20
N THR A 581 -6.51 16.64 -46.35
CA THR A 581 -6.70 17.91 -47.08
C THR A 581 -7.54 18.90 -46.26
N GLU A 582 -8.60 18.44 -45.58
CA GLU A 582 -9.41 19.28 -44.69
C GLU A 582 -8.60 19.74 -43.48
N LYS A 583 -7.78 18.87 -42.88
CA LYS A 583 -6.86 19.23 -41.78
C LYS A 583 -5.86 20.29 -42.23
N GLN A 584 -5.24 20.11 -43.40
CA GLN A 584 -4.30 21.09 -43.96
C GLN A 584 -4.96 22.44 -44.21
N ALA A 585 -6.19 22.46 -44.75
CA ALA A 585 -6.95 23.69 -44.95
C ALA A 585 -7.26 24.41 -43.62
N ALA A 586 -7.59 23.65 -42.56
CA ALA A 586 -7.81 24.20 -41.23
C ALA A 586 -6.53 24.84 -40.65
N PHE A 587 -5.39 24.15 -40.74
CA PHE A 587 -4.10 24.70 -40.31
C PHE A 587 -3.73 25.96 -41.09
N GLN A 588 -3.88 25.97 -42.42
CA GLN A 588 -3.58 27.14 -43.25
C GLN A 588 -4.46 28.34 -42.89
N SER A 589 -5.76 28.12 -42.65
CA SER A 589 -6.69 29.18 -42.23
C SER A 589 -6.29 29.79 -40.88
N PHE A 590 -5.94 28.94 -39.90
CA PHE A 590 -5.47 29.39 -38.60
C PHE A 590 -4.14 30.15 -38.70
N LEU A 591 -3.14 29.58 -39.36
CA LEU A 591 -1.83 30.21 -39.52
C LEU A 591 -1.94 31.55 -40.23
N LYS A 592 -2.80 31.69 -41.25
CA LYS A 592 -3.05 32.98 -41.90
C LYS A 592 -3.53 34.06 -40.91
N THR A 593 -4.37 33.66 -39.95
CA THR A 593 -4.84 34.55 -38.88
C THR A 593 -3.71 34.94 -37.93
N VAL A 594 -2.92 33.96 -37.48
CA VAL A 594 -1.78 34.18 -36.57
C VAL A 594 -0.71 35.06 -37.21
N PHE A 595 -0.27 34.75 -38.42
CA PHE A 595 0.73 35.54 -39.16
C PHE A 595 0.23 36.95 -39.50
N GLY A 596 -1.09 37.13 -39.68
CA GLY A 596 -1.70 38.46 -39.86
C GLY A 596 -1.57 39.36 -38.64
N LYS A 597 -1.39 38.79 -37.44
CA LYS A 597 -1.20 39.51 -36.17
C LYS A 597 0.24 39.49 -35.68
N ALA A 598 1.12 38.74 -36.34
CA ALA A 598 2.49 38.56 -35.90
C ALA A 598 3.32 39.84 -36.02
N ALA A 599 4.27 40.02 -35.11
CA ALA A 599 5.10 41.21 -35.02
C ALA A 599 6.57 40.86 -34.77
N TYR A 600 7.47 41.72 -35.28
CA TYR A 600 8.88 41.73 -34.90
C TYR A 600 9.10 42.83 -33.87
N VAL A 601 9.60 42.46 -32.70
CA VAL A 601 9.66 43.34 -31.52
C VAL A 601 11.07 43.37 -30.92
N ASP A 602 11.39 44.42 -30.17
CA ASP A 602 12.61 44.45 -29.36
C ASP A 602 12.49 43.54 -28.12
N ARG A 603 13.58 43.40 -27.35
CA ARG A 603 13.57 42.59 -26.12
C ARG A 603 12.69 43.13 -24.99
N ASN A 604 12.21 44.37 -25.11
CA ASN A 604 11.28 44.99 -24.18
C ASN A 604 9.81 44.84 -24.64
N GLY A 605 9.56 44.18 -25.78
CA GLY A 605 8.23 43.98 -26.34
C GLY A 605 7.72 45.14 -27.20
N ASN A 606 8.54 46.16 -27.48
CA ASN A 606 8.13 47.26 -28.36
C ASN A 606 8.16 46.81 -29.82
N THR A 607 7.08 47.08 -30.56
CA THR A 607 7.00 46.73 -31.97
C THR A 607 8.01 47.50 -32.82
N ILE A 608 8.86 46.76 -33.53
CA ILE A 608 9.81 47.31 -34.52
C ILE A 608 9.15 47.35 -35.90
N SER A 609 8.49 46.26 -36.31
CA SER A 609 7.75 46.17 -37.58
C SER A 609 6.69 45.08 -37.54
N THR A 610 5.79 45.09 -38.53
CA THR A 610 4.91 43.93 -38.77
C THR A 610 5.75 42.71 -39.19
N PHE A 611 5.24 41.50 -38.96
CA PHE A 611 5.91 40.28 -39.44
C PHE A 611 6.03 40.26 -40.97
N LYS A 612 5.00 40.74 -41.68
CA LYS A 612 5.00 40.84 -43.15
C LYS A 612 6.13 41.73 -43.68
N ASP A 613 6.30 42.91 -43.09
CA ASP A 613 7.36 43.83 -43.51
C ASP A 613 8.75 43.28 -43.15
N PHE A 614 8.85 42.61 -42.00
CA PHE A 614 10.07 41.91 -41.59
C PHE A 614 10.46 40.82 -42.61
N VAL A 615 9.51 39.96 -43.03
CA VAL A 615 9.78 38.89 -43.99
C VAL A 615 10.21 39.47 -45.34
N ASN A 616 9.43 40.42 -45.89
CA ASN A 616 9.71 41.05 -47.19
C ASN A 616 11.07 41.74 -47.25
N LYS A 617 11.56 42.25 -46.12
CA LYS A 617 12.85 42.95 -46.04
C LYS A 617 14.04 42.00 -45.91
N ASN A 618 13.87 40.86 -45.23
CA ASN A 618 14.98 39.99 -44.83
C ASN A 618 15.05 38.68 -45.62
N PHE A 619 13.99 38.27 -46.32
CA PHE A 619 13.92 37.01 -47.06
C PHE A 619 13.48 37.27 -48.51
N LEU A 620 14.17 36.66 -49.47
CA LEU A 620 13.86 36.77 -50.89
C LEU A 620 12.75 35.79 -51.27
N GLY A 621 11.50 36.27 -51.25
CA GLY A 621 10.37 35.61 -51.90
C GLY A 621 9.37 34.91 -50.97
N GLY A 622 8.14 35.43 -50.97
CA GLY A 622 6.89 34.71 -50.70
C GLY A 622 6.56 34.43 -49.25
#